data_AF-X1NLD0-F1
#
_entry.id   AF-X1NLD0-F1
#
_cell.length_a   1.000
_cell.length_b   1.000
_cell.length_c   1.000
_cell.angle_alpha   90.00
_cell.angle_beta   90.00
_cell.angle_gamma   90.00
#
_symmetry.space_group_name_H-M   'P 1'
#
loop_
_entity.id
_entity.type
_entity.pdbx_description
1 polymer ?
#
loop_
_entity_poly.entity_id
_entity_poly.type
_entity_poly.pdbx_seq_one_letter_code
_entity_poly.pdbx_strand_id
1 'polypeptide(L)' 'IIIPGKPEIKIVNMVASANLSGRIELEEATYSLGRTMYEPEQFPGLIYRMDDVNLNRFA' A
#
# COMPACT_ATOMS: atom_id res chain seq x y z
N ILE A 1 -3.08 -38.23 -11.96
CA ILE A 1 -2.58 -37.15 -12.86
C ILE A 1 -1.20 -36.77 -12.36
N ILE A 2 -0.17 -36.91 -13.18
CA ILE A 2 1.19 -36.47 -12.87
C ILE A 2 1.37 -35.14 -13.62
N ILE A 3 1.71 -34.06 -12.92
CA ILE A 3 2.01 -32.76 -13.53
C ILE A 3 3.54 -32.68 -13.68
N PRO A 4 4.11 -32.85 -14.88
CA PRO A 4 5.55 -32.72 -15.08
C PRO A 4 5.92 -31.23 -15.16
N GLY A 5 6.84 -30.78 -14.29
CA GLY A 5 7.40 -29.44 -14.33
C GLY A 5 7.59 -28.82 -12.95
N LYS A 6 8.55 -27.89 -12.82
CA LYS A 6 8.66 -27.06 -11.62
C LYS A 6 7.53 -26.02 -11.65
N PRO A 7 6.86 -25.74 -10.53
CA PRO A 7 5.81 -24.73 -10.47
C PRO A 7 6.39 -23.34 -10.78
N GLU A 8 5.66 -22.55 -11.54
CA GLU A 8 5.96 -21.14 -11.75
C GLU A 8 5.50 -20.34 -10.51
N ILE A 9 6.42 -19.58 -9.91
CA ILE A 9 6.12 -18.72 -8.77
C ILE A 9 5.89 -17.30 -9.30
N LYS A 10 4.71 -16.74 -9.03
CA LYS A 10 4.35 -15.36 -9.40
C LYS A 10 3.89 -14.58 -8.16
N ILE A 11 4.51 -13.42 -7.92
CA ILE A 11 4.05 -12.49 -6.89
C ILE A 11 2.83 -11.73 -7.44
N VAL A 12 1.73 -11.74 -6.68
CA VAL A 12 0.46 -11.12 -7.06
C VAL A 12 0.08 -9.92 -6.19
N ASN A 13 0.62 -9.88 -4.97
CA ASN A 13 0.42 -8.79 -4.03
C ASN A 13 1.56 -8.79 -3.00
N MET A 14 1.87 -7.63 -2.44
CA MET A 14 2.82 -7.48 -1.36
C MET A 14 2.27 -6.53 -0.31
N VAL A 15 2.45 -6.88 0.96
CA VAL A 15 2.14 -6.00 2.11
C VAL A 15 3.44 -5.75 2.85
N ALA A 16 3.75 -4.48 3.06
CA ALA A 16 4.92 -4.05 3.81
C ALA A 16 4.49 -3.12 4.95
N SER A 17 5.29 -3.06 6.01
CA SER A 17 5.09 -2.14 7.13
C SER A 17 6.41 -1.45 7.46
N ALA A 18 6.30 -0.19 7.91
CA ALA A 18 7.43 0.61 8.35
C ALA A 18 7.00 1.47 9.55
N ASN A 19 7.94 1.80 10.43
CA ASN A 19 7.72 2.72 11.54
C ASN A 19 8.42 4.06 11.24
N LEU A 20 7.65 5.14 11.16
CA LEU A 20 8.15 6.48 10.85
C LEU A 20 8.80 7.18 12.06
N SER A 21 8.77 6.55 13.24
CA SER A 21 9.44 7.00 14.47
C SER A 21 9.08 8.44 14.89
N GLY A 22 7.85 8.86 14.59
CA GLY A 22 7.31 10.19 14.88
C GLY A 22 5.80 10.18 15.00
N ARG A 23 5.24 11.30 15.47
CA ARG A 23 3.78 11.54 15.47
C ARG A 23 3.37 12.19 14.15
N ILE A 24 2.18 11.83 13.68
CA ILE A 24 1.59 12.35 12.44
C ILE A 24 0.21 12.86 12.78
N GLU A 25 -0.05 14.14 12.49
CA GLU A 25 -1.37 14.73 12.58
C GLU A 25 -2.16 14.35 11.33
N LEU A 26 -3.12 13.43 11.47
CA LEU A 26 -3.85 12.83 10.34
C LEU A 26 -4.71 13.86 9.59
N GLU A 27 -5.24 14.85 10.29
CA GLU A 27 -5.99 15.94 9.68
C GLU A 27 -5.08 16.78 8.77
N GLU A 28 -3.94 17.24 9.27
CA GLU A 28 -2.96 18.02 8.49
C GLU A 28 -2.41 17.22 7.30
N ALA A 29 -2.10 15.94 7.52
CA ALA A 29 -1.64 15.04 6.47
C ALA A 29 -2.70 14.87 5.36
N THR A 30 -3.98 14.84 5.72
CA THR A 30 -5.09 14.76 4.76
C THR A 30 -5.11 15.98 3.85
N TYR A 31 -4.98 17.18 4.41
CA TYR A 31 -4.91 18.43 3.64
C TYR A 31 -3.66 18.51 2.76
N SER A 32 -2.52 18.01 3.26
CA SER A 32 -1.22 18.20 2.62
C SER A 32 -0.93 17.21 1.48
N LEU A 33 -1.31 15.93 1.64
CA LEU A 33 -0.89 14.87 0.72
C LEU A 33 -1.78 14.74 -0.53
N GLY A 34 -3.02 15.22 -0.48
CA GLY A 34 -4.02 15.02 -1.53
C GLY A 34 -4.32 13.54 -1.78
N ARG A 35 -5.47 13.22 -2.40
CA ARG A 35 -5.89 11.82 -2.68
C ARG A 35 -5.84 10.88 -1.46
N THR A 36 -6.11 11.47 -0.31
CA THR A 36 -6.25 10.82 0.98
C THR A 36 -7.73 10.54 1.23
N MET A 37 -8.01 9.51 2.01
CA MET A 37 -9.33 9.25 2.59
C MET A 37 -9.14 9.11 4.10
N TYR A 38 -9.80 9.97 4.86
CA TYR A 38 -9.76 9.97 6.31
C TYR A 38 -11.16 10.18 6.86
N GLU A 39 -11.75 9.10 7.37
CA GLU A 39 -13.11 9.02 7.92
C GLU A 39 -13.02 8.22 9.24
N PRO A 40 -12.62 8.86 10.36
CA PRO A 40 -12.25 8.17 11.60
C PRO A 40 -13.38 7.31 12.20
N GLU A 41 -14.64 7.66 11.91
CA GLU A 41 -15.84 6.90 12.29
C GLU A 41 -15.94 5.56 11.57
N GLN A 42 -15.32 5.43 10.39
CA GLN A 42 -15.34 4.21 9.57
C GLN A 42 -14.01 3.44 9.68
N PHE A 43 -12.89 4.15 9.70
CA PHE A 43 -11.56 3.56 9.82
C PHE A 43 -10.58 4.55 10.48
N PRO A 44 -9.82 4.12 11.52
CA PRO A 44 -8.99 5.04 12.31
C PRO A 44 -7.70 5.50 11.60
N GLY A 45 -7.34 4.89 10.47
CA GLY A 45 -6.12 5.25 9.73
C GLY A 45 -6.41 6.16 8.54
N LEU A 46 -5.42 6.97 8.17
CA LEU A 46 -5.44 7.70 6.90
C LEU A 46 -5.07 6.74 5.76
N ILE A 47 -5.93 6.66 4.75
CA ILE A 47 -5.67 5.87 3.54
C ILE A 47 -5.12 6.82 2.48
N TYR A 48 -3.88 6.60 2.06
CA TYR A 48 -3.28 7.32 0.93
C TYR A 48 -3.23 6.38 -0.28
N ARG A 49 -3.80 6.81 -1.41
CA ARG A 49 -3.72 6.07 -2.67
C ARG A 49 -2.73 6.76 -3.60
N MET A 50 -1.58 6.14 -3.76
CA MET A 50 -0.61 6.54 -4.78
C MET A 50 -1.23 6.39 -6.18
N ASP A 51 -0.82 7.25 -7.11
CA ASP A 51 -1.06 7.00 -8.53
C ASP A 51 -0.37 5.69 -8.94
N ASP A 52 -0.85 5.09 -10.04
CA ASP A 52 -0.35 3.82 -10.57
C ASP A 52 1.19 3.81 -10.63
N VAL A 53 1.77 3.18 -9.62
CA VAL A 53 3.21 2.94 -9.54
C VAL A 53 3.44 1.82 -10.53
N ASN A 54 3.88 2.16 -11.74
CA ASN A 54 4.38 1.17 -12.71
C ASN A 54 5.64 0.52 -12.11
N LEU A 55 5.43 -0.45 -11.22
CA LEU A 55 6.46 -1.24 -10.53
C LEU A 55 7.25 -2.12 -11.52
N ASN A 56 6.80 -2.21 -12.77
CA ASN A 56 7.48 -2.90 -13.88
C ASN A 56 8.85 -2.32 -14.25
N ARG A 57 9.31 -1.21 -13.62
CA ARG A 57 10.64 -0.63 -13.86
C ARG A 57 11.75 -1.18 -12.96
N PHE A 58 11.43 -2.05 -12.00
CA PHE A 58 12.42 -2.61 -11.07
C PHE A 58 12.56 -4.14 -11.14
N ALA A 59 12.00 -4.78 -12.18
CA ALA A 59 12.13 -6.21 -12.46
C ALA A 59 13.02 -6.46 -13.67
#